data_AF-A0A8S3JYN0-F1
#
_entry.id   AF-A0A8S3JYN0-F1
#
_cell.length_a   1.000
_cell.length_b   1.000
_cell.length_c   1.000
_cell.angle_alpha   90.00
_cell.angle_beta   90.00
_cell.angle_gamma   90.00
#
_symmetry.space_group_name_H-M   'P 1'
#
loop_
_entity.id
_entity.type
_entity.pdbx_description
1 polymer ?
#
loop_
_entity_poly.entity_id
_entity_poly.type
_entity_poly.pdbx_seq_one_letter_code
_entity_poly.pdbx_strand_id
1 'polypeptide(L)'
;MDCSNQLRPSVGTSSVTFVFDVTGSMHDDLLQVIQGATHIYNATLRRENSIYDYILIPFADPDVGPILKTRDSNRFQRGLQDLIVQGGGDCPEMTITAIKLALEQSLPNSFIYVFTDARSKDYSLGDTVLKL
;
A
#
# COMPACT_ATOMS: atom_id res chain seq x y z
N MET A 1 -32.11 -2.98 13.36
CA MET A 1 -30.66 -3.14 13.15
C MET A 1 -30.35 -2.41 11.86
N ASP A 2 -29.77 -1.22 11.98
CA ASP A 2 -29.57 -0.27 10.88
C ASP A 2 -28.17 -0.47 10.26
N CYS A 3 -28.14 -0.79 8.96
CA CYS A 3 -26.93 -1.04 8.17
C CYS A 3 -26.41 0.26 7.52
N SER A 4 -26.24 1.32 8.31
CA SER A 4 -25.92 2.65 7.76
C SER A 4 -24.89 3.38 8.62
N ASN A 5 -23.64 2.90 8.67
CA ASN A 5 -22.54 3.78 9.07
C ASN A 5 -21.22 3.55 8.32
N GLN A 6 -21.32 3.11 7.07
CA GLN A 6 -20.22 3.28 6.12
C GLN A 6 -20.44 4.63 5.43
N LEU A 7 -19.82 5.69 5.98
CA LEU A 7 -19.70 6.97 5.27
C LEU A 7 -19.20 6.65 3.86
N ARG A 8 -19.88 7.14 2.82
CA ARG A 8 -19.42 6.94 1.44
C ARG A 8 -18.33 7.97 1.11
N PRO A 9 -17.34 7.63 0.26
CA PRO A 9 -16.41 8.63 -0.26
C PRO A 9 -17.16 9.75 -0.96
N SER A 10 -16.85 11.00 -0.64
CA SER A 10 -17.37 12.13 -1.42
C SER A 10 -16.62 12.24 -2.74
N VAL A 11 -17.29 12.75 -3.77
CA VAL A 11 -16.68 12.99 -5.08
C VAL A 11 -15.45 13.88 -4.92
N GLY A 12 -14.33 13.48 -5.53
CA GLY A 12 -13.05 14.19 -5.43
C GLY A 12 -12.20 13.84 -4.20
N THR A 13 -12.61 12.84 -3.41
CA THR A 13 -11.73 12.29 -2.37
C THR A 13 -10.83 11.18 -2.90
N SER A 14 -9.65 11.07 -2.31
CA SER A 14 -8.57 10.18 -2.73
C SER A 14 -8.20 9.19 -1.62
N SER A 15 -7.54 8.11 -2.01
CA SER A 15 -6.84 7.19 -1.11
C SER A 15 -5.35 7.49 -1.10
N VAL A 16 -4.70 7.19 0.02
CA VAL A 16 -3.24 7.05 0.07
C VAL A 16 -2.92 5.59 0.28
N THR A 17 -2.28 4.97 -0.71
CA THR A 17 -2.04 3.54 -0.75
C THR A 17 -0.55 3.25 -0.77
N PHE A 18 -0.05 2.52 0.23
CA PHE A 18 1.34 2.08 0.30
C PHE A 18 1.40 0.58 0.03
N VAL A 19 2.28 0.19 -0.89
CA VAL A 19 2.56 -1.20 -1.25
C VAL A 19 3.98 -1.50 -0.81
N PHE A 20 4.14 -2.46 0.10
CA PHE A 20 5.41 -2.72 0.78
C PHE A 20 5.87 -4.16 0.56
N ASP A 21 7.07 -4.29 0.02
CA ASP A 21 7.83 -5.52 0.04
C ASP A 21 8.30 -5.81 1.49
N VAL A 22 7.90 -6.97 2.04
CA VAL A 22 8.24 -7.38 3.41
C VAL A 22 9.25 -8.53 3.43
N THR A 23 10.08 -8.66 2.39
CA THR A 23 11.12 -9.67 2.29
C THR A 23 12.38 -9.35 3.09
N GLY A 24 13.16 -10.39 3.40
CA GLY A 24 14.41 -10.31 4.17
C GLY A 24 15.39 -9.22 3.73
N SER A 25 15.51 -8.96 2.42
CA SER A 25 16.44 -7.96 1.88
C SER A 25 16.03 -6.53 2.25
N MET A 26 14.73 -6.29 2.38
CA MET A 26 14.18 -5.01 2.84
C MET A 26 14.38 -4.79 4.35
N HIS A 27 15.00 -5.69 5.12
CA HIS A 27 15.14 -5.55 6.58
C HIS A 27 15.84 -4.25 7.01
N ASP A 28 16.99 -3.96 6.42
CA ASP A 28 17.76 -2.75 6.75
C ASP A 28 17.11 -1.48 6.19
N ASP A 29 16.36 -1.65 5.09
CA ASP A 29 15.67 -0.55 4.40
C ASP A 29 14.31 -0.24 5.02
N LEU A 30 13.62 -1.20 5.64
CA LEU A 30 12.24 -1.06 6.11
C LEU A 30 12.08 0.10 7.09
N LEU A 31 13.02 0.27 8.02
CA LEU A 31 12.98 1.40 8.96
C LEU A 31 13.13 2.75 8.26
N GLN A 32 14.04 2.84 7.29
CA GLN A 32 14.23 4.07 6.50
C GLN A 32 13.04 4.35 5.60
N VAL A 33 12.47 3.30 5.00
CA VAL A 33 11.29 3.38 4.15
C VAL A 33 10.08 3.80 4.97
N ILE A 34 9.86 3.25 6.18
CA ILE A 34 8.77 3.69 7.08
C ILE A 34 8.92 5.18 7.44
N GLN A 35 10.14 5.65 7.69
CA GLN A 35 10.40 7.07 7.95
C GLN A 35 10.11 7.93 6.72
N GLY A 36 10.60 7.53 5.54
CA GLY A 36 10.32 8.22 4.27
C GLY A 36 8.82 8.24 3.95
N ALA A 37 8.15 7.11 4.13
CA ALA A 37 6.73 6.91 3.94
C ALA A 37 5.91 7.78 4.90
N THR A 38 6.35 7.94 6.15
CA THR A 38 5.76 8.88 7.13
C THR A 38 5.95 10.34 6.70
N HIS A 39 7.10 10.70 6.13
CA HIS A 39 7.31 12.04 5.58
C HIS A 39 6.42 12.32 4.37
N ILE A 40 6.32 11.37 3.44
CA ILE A 40 5.41 11.43 2.28
C ILE A 40 3.96 11.58 2.76
N TYR A 41 3.56 10.76 3.73
CA TYR A 41 2.25 10.81 4.35
C TYR A 41 1.92 12.20 4.92
N ASN A 42 2.83 12.75 5.74
CA ASN A 42 2.67 14.09 6.33
C ASN A 42 2.65 15.20 5.27
N ALA A 43 3.45 15.08 4.20
CA ALA A 43 3.43 16.01 3.09
C ALA A 43 2.12 15.94 2.29
N THR A 44 1.55 14.74 2.13
CA THR A 44 0.28 14.50 1.43
C THR A 44 -0.89 15.06 2.24
N LEU A 45 -0.94 14.79 3.55
CA LEU A 45 -1.96 15.37 4.45
C LEU A 45 -1.96 16.90 4.45
N ARG A 46 -0.77 17.53 4.37
CA ARG A 46 -0.66 18.99 4.32
C ARG A 46 -1.17 19.58 3.01
N ARG A 47 -1.24 18.78 1.95
CA ARG A 47 -1.71 19.22 0.63
C ARG A 47 -3.21 19.01 0.45
N GLU A 48 -3.85 18.09 1.16
CA GLU A 48 -5.20 17.64 0.82
C GLU A 48 -6.12 17.37 2.03
N ASN A 49 -7.18 18.16 2.15
CA ASN A 49 -8.35 17.86 2.99
C ASN A 49 -9.25 16.75 2.37
N SER A 50 -8.84 16.16 1.24
CA SER A 50 -9.60 15.21 0.42
C SER A 50 -9.25 13.74 0.66
N ILE A 51 -8.34 13.41 1.57
CA ILE A 51 -8.01 11.99 1.81
C ILE A 51 -9.17 11.32 2.56
N TYR A 52 -9.74 10.29 1.93
CA TYR A 52 -10.86 9.54 2.48
C TYR A 52 -10.40 8.34 3.31
N ASP A 53 -9.43 7.58 2.80
CA ASP A 53 -8.86 6.41 3.46
C ASP A 53 -7.37 6.16 3.14
N TYR A 54 -6.79 5.29 3.94
CA TYR A 54 -5.40 4.85 3.88
C TYR A 54 -5.38 3.33 3.70
N ILE A 55 -4.51 2.86 2.81
CA ILE A 55 -4.43 1.46 2.40
C ILE A 55 -2.96 1.01 2.49
N LEU A 56 -2.69 -0.06 3.24
CA LEU A 56 -1.38 -0.69 3.33
C LEU A 56 -1.49 -2.12 2.79
N ILE A 57 -0.66 -2.44 1.80
CA ILE A 57 -0.60 -3.74 1.13
C ILE A 57 0.82 -4.28 1.30
N PRO A 58 1.10 -5.09 2.33
CA PRO A 58 2.34 -5.85 2.38
C PRO A 58 2.31 -6.95 1.32
N PHE A 59 3.47 -7.28 0.74
CA PHE A 59 3.62 -8.43 -0.14
C PHE A 59 5.00 -9.06 0.06
N ALA A 60 5.05 -10.37 -0.09
CA ALA A 60 6.26 -11.18 -0.23
C ALA A 60 5.85 -12.46 -0.97
N ASP A 61 6.76 -13.18 -1.58
CA ASP A 61 6.37 -14.45 -2.20
C ASP A 61 5.99 -15.53 -1.16
N PRO A 62 4.88 -16.27 -1.36
CA PRO A 62 3.90 -16.20 -2.45
C PRO A 62 2.63 -15.37 -2.13
N ASP A 63 2.63 -14.60 -1.05
CA ASP A 63 1.43 -13.99 -0.48
C ASP A 63 1.38 -12.46 -0.62
N VAL A 64 0.24 -11.94 -1.09
CA VAL A 64 -0.07 -10.50 -1.05
C VAL A 64 -1.09 -10.25 0.05
N GLY A 65 -0.71 -9.44 1.04
CA GLY A 65 -1.53 -9.04 2.18
C GLY A 65 -1.09 -9.67 3.51
N PRO A 66 -1.93 -9.54 4.56
CA PRO A 66 -3.29 -8.99 4.56
C PRO A 66 -3.34 -7.47 4.33
N ILE A 67 -4.38 -7.00 3.64
CA ILE A 67 -4.61 -5.56 3.38
C ILE A 67 -5.11 -4.88 4.65
N LEU A 68 -4.46 -3.79 5.05
CA LEU A 68 -4.99 -2.84 6.03
C LEU A 68 -5.61 -1.66 5.30
N LYS A 69 -6.95 -1.58 5.31
CA LYS A 69 -7.71 -0.41 4.84
C LYS A 69 -8.37 0.30 6.01
N THR A 70 -8.14 1.60 6.17
CA THR A 70 -8.66 2.36 7.32
C THR A 70 -8.78 3.84 7.05
N ARG A 71 -9.70 4.52 7.74
CA ARG A 71 -9.80 5.99 7.77
C ARG A 71 -9.07 6.61 8.96
N ASP A 72 -8.60 5.78 9.90
CA ASP A 72 -7.83 6.22 11.05
C ASP A 72 -6.34 6.29 10.66
N SER A 73 -5.83 7.50 10.57
CA SER A 73 -4.42 7.79 10.31
C SER A 73 -3.49 7.10 11.29
N ASN A 74 -3.86 7.06 12.57
CA ASN A 74 -3.03 6.44 13.60
C ASN A 74 -3.01 4.92 13.45
N ARG A 75 -4.13 4.31 13.02
CA ARG A 75 -4.17 2.88 12.71
C ARG A 75 -3.30 2.55 11.50
N PHE A 76 -3.30 3.41 10.48
CA PHE A 76 -2.41 3.27 9.34
C PHE A 76 -0.93 3.38 9.74
N GLN A 77 -0.57 4.39 10.52
CA GLN A 77 0.81 4.58 11.01
C GLN A 77 1.29 3.41 11.89
N ARG A 78 0.42 2.89 12.77
CA ARG A 78 0.72 1.66 13.53
C ARG A 78 0.92 0.46 12.60
N GLY A 79 0.07 0.30 11.59
CA GLY A 79 0.23 -0.75 10.58
C GLY A 79 1.58 -0.71 9.86
N LEU A 80 2.14 0.49 9.60
CA LEU A 80 3.49 0.63 9.06
C LEU A 80 4.57 0.17 10.05
N GLN A 81 4.42 0.52 11.33
CA GLN A 81 5.35 0.13 12.40
C GLN A 81 5.31 -1.37 12.73
N ASP A 82 4.16 -2.00 12.50
CA ASP A 82 3.90 -3.42 12.76
C ASP A 82 4.32 -4.30 11.57
N LEU A 83 4.85 -3.74 10.48
CA LEU A 83 5.39 -4.53 9.38
C LEU A 83 6.57 -5.36 9.88
N ILE A 84 6.44 -6.67 9.78
CA ILE A 84 7.50 -7.62 10.13
C ILE A 84 8.04 -8.20 8.83
N VAL A 85 9.35 -8.11 8.67
CA VAL A 85 10.04 -8.75 7.57
C VAL A 85 9.98 -10.27 7.74
N GLN A 86 9.52 -10.94 6.70
CA GLN A 86 9.54 -12.40 6.63
C GLN A 86 10.77 -12.86 5.85
N GLY A 87 11.38 -13.95 6.31
CA GLY A 87 12.54 -14.53 5.63
C GLY A 87 12.20 -14.88 4.18
N GLY A 88 13.06 -14.47 3.24
CA GLY A 88 12.87 -14.72 1.81
C GLY A 88 13.23 -16.15 1.41
N GLY A 89 12.51 -16.68 0.42
CA GLY A 89 12.77 -17.98 -0.20
C GLY A 89 13.54 -17.85 -1.53
N ASP A 90 12.99 -17.09 -2.48
CA ASP A 90 13.53 -16.92 -3.85
C ASP A 90 13.11 -15.58 -4.48
N CYS A 91 14.06 -14.76 -4.94
CA CYS A 91 13.78 -13.68 -5.89
C CYS A 91 13.46 -14.25 -7.29
N PRO A 92 12.66 -13.59 -8.17
CA PRO A 92 11.97 -12.28 -8.03
C PRO A 92 10.63 -12.30 -7.23
N GLU A 93 9.92 -11.18 -7.02
CA GLU A 93 8.70 -11.08 -6.15
C GLU A 93 7.38 -10.77 -6.92
N MET A 94 6.20 -10.87 -6.30
CA MET A 94 4.89 -10.57 -6.91
C MET A 94 4.43 -9.09 -6.88
N THR A 95 5.30 -8.17 -7.30
CA THR A 95 5.04 -6.71 -7.23
C THR A 95 3.88 -6.25 -8.13
N ILE A 96 3.71 -6.78 -9.35
CA ILE A 96 2.64 -6.32 -10.26
C ILE A 96 1.26 -6.71 -9.74
N THR A 97 1.15 -7.89 -9.11
CA THR A 97 -0.08 -8.34 -8.45
C THR A 97 -0.43 -7.43 -7.28
N ALA A 98 0.54 -7.01 -6.48
CA ALA A 98 0.33 -6.06 -5.40
C ALA A 98 -0.10 -4.67 -5.92
N ILE A 99 0.47 -4.19 -7.04
CA ILE A 99 0.05 -2.95 -7.71
C ILE A 99 -1.37 -3.06 -8.25
N LYS A 100 -1.72 -4.18 -8.90
CA LYS A 100 -3.09 -4.44 -9.36
C LYS A 100 -4.08 -4.32 -8.21
N LEU A 101 -3.77 -4.96 -7.08
CA LEU A 101 -4.60 -4.90 -5.89
C LEU A 101 -4.69 -3.47 -5.33
N ALA A 102 -3.60 -2.71 -5.36
CA ALA A 102 -3.59 -1.30 -4.97
C ALA A 102 -4.56 -0.47 -5.83
N LEU A 103 -4.55 -0.66 -7.15
CA LEU A 103 -5.47 0.02 -8.07
C LEU A 103 -6.93 -0.36 -7.79
N GLU A 104 -7.21 -1.65 -7.56
CA GLU A 104 -8.56 -2.15 -7.26
C GLU A 104 -9.10 -1.64 -5.91
N GLN A 105 -8.22 -1.39 -4.93
CA GLN A 105 -8.62 -0.94 -3.60
C GLN A 105 -8.69 0.59 -3.46
N SER A 106 -7.97 1.34 -4.30
CA SER A 106 -7.84 2.79 -4.20
C SER A 106 -9.01 3.52 -4.87
N LEU A 107 -9.34 4.71 -4.38
CA LEU A 107 -10.28 5.60 -5.06
C LEU A 107 -9.65 6.20 -6.34
N PRO A 108 -10.45 6.76 -7.27
CA PRO A 108 -9.91 7.54 -8.38
C PRO A 108 -9.05 8.71 -7.90
N ASN A 109 -8.04 9.10 -8.69
CA ASN A 109 -7.09 10.19 -8.36
C ASN A 109 -6.30 9.97 -7.06
N SER A 110 -6.10 8.71 -6.66
CA SER A 110 -5.31 8.35 -5.48
C SER A 110 -3.81 8.36 -5.75
N PHE A 111 -3.04 8.41 -4.66
CA PHE A 111 -1.60 8.22 -4.70
C PHE A 111 -1.25 6.79 -4.27
N ILE A 112 -0.54 6.06 -5.12
CA ILE A 112 -0.01 4.74 -4.83
C ILE A 112 1.51 4.83 -4.76
N TYR A 113 2.08 4.48 -3.61
CA TYR A 113 3.51 4.45 -3.36
C TYR A 113 3.96 3.00 -3.19
N VAL A 114 4.90 2.56 -4.03
CA VAL A 114 5.40 1.18 -4.04
C VAL A 114 6.84 1.17 -3.57
N PHE A 115 7.15 0.30 -2.61
CA PHE A 115 8.46 0.16 -2.00
C PHE A 115 8.93 -1.29 -2.12
N THR A 116 10.01 -1.51 -2.86
CA THR A 116 10.64 -2.82 -3.10
C THR A 116 12.06 -2.63 -3.61
N ASP A 117 12.95 -3.58 -3.32
CA ASP A 117 14.31 -3.69 -3.87
C ASP A 117 14.45 -4.84 -4.88
N ALA A 118 13.36 -5.56 -5.15
CA ALA A 118 13.32 -6.73 -6.00
C ALA A 118 12.73 -6.47 -7.39
N ARG A 119 13.10 -7.33 -8.35
CA ARG A 119 12.42 -7.42 -9.65
C ARG A 119 11.10 -8.19 -9.49
N SER A 120 10.14 -7.93 -10.38
CA SER A 120 8.85 -8.65 -10.39
C SER A 120 8.91 -9.98 -11.16
N LYS A 121 8.44 -11.10 -10.58
CA LYS A 121 8.22 -12.40 -11.27
C LYS A 121 7.05 -12.33 -12.23
N ASP A 122 6.07 -11.50 -11.91
CA ASP A 122 4.79 -11.34 -12.60
C ASP A 122 4.76 -10.13 -13.54
N TYR A 123 5.93 -9.72 -14.06
CA TYR A 123 6.06 -8.59 -15.00
C TYR A 123 5.16 -8.71 -16.25
N SER A 124 4.80 -9.94 -16.64
CA SER A 124 3.86 -10.19 -17.74
C SER A 124 2.45 -9.62 -17.52
N LEU A 125 2.09 -9.32 -16.27
CA LEU A 125 0.83 -8.67 -15.92
C LEU A 125 0.82 -7.15 -16.16
N GLY A 126 1.96 -6.56 -16.59
CA GLY A 126 2.08 -5.12 -16.81
C GLY A 126 1.00 -4.55 -17.74
N ASP A 127 0.73 -5.21 -18.87
CA ASP A 127 -0.30 -4.78 -19.83
C ASP A 127 -1.72 -4.82 -19.25
N THR A 128 -1.97 -5.70 -18.28
CA THR A 128 -3.25 -5.78 -17.58
C THR A 128 -3.41 -4.59 -16.64
N VAL A 129 -2.35 -4.27 -15.89
CA VAL A 129 -2.34 -3.15 -14.93
C VAL A 129 -2.46 -1.80 -15.63
N LEU A 130 -1.81 -1.61 -16.78
CA LEU A 130 -1.89 -0.36 -17.55
C LEU A 130 -3.28 -0.05 -18.14
N LYS A 131 -4.21 -1.01 -18.13
CA LYS A 131 -5.57 -0.85 -18.66
C LYS A 131 -6.62 -0.56 -17.58
N LEU A 132 -6.22 -0.53 -16.30
CA LEU A 132 -7.06 -0.20 -15.15
C LEU A 132 -7.09 1.32 -14.92
#